data_AF-G2E1N5-F1
#
_entry.id   AF-G2E1N5-F1
#
_cell.length_a   1.000
_cell.length_b   1.000
_cell.length_c   1.000
_cell.angle_alpha   90.00
_cell.angle_beta   90.00
_cell.angle_gamma   90.00
#
_symmetry.space_group_name_H-M   'P 1'
#
loop_
_entity.id
_entity.type
_entity.pdbx_description
1 polymer ?
#
loop_
_entity_poly.entity_id
_entity_poly.type
_entity_poly.pdbx_seq_one_letter_code
_entity_poly.pdbx_strand_id
1 'polypeptide(L)'
;MRAITATILSTLITAQSHGAVQPPCADTCLAGTQGTEANCQIWDGIAGDWDASLTTSSDSLLGRARNYTSWLHTWMMPAGGITSTQFTDASLNQVLAYGGRRDSAIWTGAYLAAESLHFMDTGAPDAARWMRQTVETLHRWWHISGDRGYLARYAAPADSSEQILALLPADDPEVHRDVAFEGSTWHWRGNISRDQYQGVLLGYSLAYSATKSPALRETIRSDVVRFVEQLMQSESQPVSLRINGSTLSTTAHIPYAVFSHADAPDGVPTLTLQTSPFDAAGEGILFFTADAADLIRQVPGFSFFPSTPQPTQAIQLGAIFRIALQVTEGVPDYAQRRQAIAEHYQRHVGEWLNIAEKWRNTNRCDSGYFGLNIGFMPLYSWIRLETDPTIKARLQRKVLRDAMWAEVADHKNVFFAFIYASQAPAEDAVQSVITTNAAQLARFPIAPNLATSRDLRGIYPESEECPGTSAVAVNVDERVPATFVWERHPWKLYDPGTPNLAYAGVDYLLAYWMGRQYGFIEDDAPGTCLRWAPK
;
A
#
# COMPACT_ATOMS: atom_id res chain seq x y z
N MET A 1 -48.52 -57.34 31.64
CA MET A 1 -47.67 -56.29 32.25
C MET A 1 -46.23 -56.51 31.77
N ARG A 2 -45.78 -55.74 30.77
CA ARG A 2 -44.37 -55.55 30.39
C ARG A 2 -44.32 -54.42 29.36
N ALA A 3 -43.87 -53.25 29.81
CA ALA A 3 -43.67 -52.06 29.00
C ALA A 3 -42.36 -52.21 28.20
N ILE A 4 -42.38 -51.73 26.97
CA ILE A 4 -41.22 -51.64 26.08
C ILE A 4 -40.70 -50.21 26.19
N THR A 5 -39.48 -50.06 26.73
CA THR A 5 -38.79 -48.78 26.86
C THR A 5 -37.85 -48.61 25.67
N ALA A 6 -38.04 -47.54 24.89
CA ALA A 6 -37.14 -47.16 23.80
C ALA A 6 -35.96 -46.35 24.35
N THR A 7 -34.73 -46.77 24.03
CA THR A 7 -33.50 -46.06 24.37
C THR A 7 -33.11 -45.15 23.21
N ILE A 8 -33.16 -43.83 23.44
CA ILE A 8 -32.64 -42.80 22.52
C ILE A 8 -31.14 -42.67 22.81
N LEU A 9 -30.30 -42.94 21.80
CA LEU A 9 -28.86 -42.72 21.84
C LEU A 9 -28.57 -41.26 21.42
N SER A 10 -28.15 -40.42 22.34
CA SER A 10 -27.66 -39.07 22.06
C SER A 10 -26.18 -39.12 21.68
N THR A 11 -25.86 -38.97 20.40
CA THR A 11 -24.50 -38.75 19.91
C THR A 11 -24.12 -37.28 20.13
N LEU A 12 -23.25 -37.02 21.11
CA LEU A 12 -22.54 -35.76 21.26
C LEU A 12 -21.56 -35.60 20.09
N ILE A 13 -21.83 -34.65 19.20
CA ILE A 13 -20.86 -34.17 18.21
C ILE A 13 -19.93 -33.19 18.92
N THR A 14 -18.75 -33.66 19.31
CA THR A 14 -17.65 -32.78 19.70
C THR A 14 -17.12 -32.07 18.45
N ALA A 15 -17.38 -30.77 18.35
CA ALA A 15 -16.72 -29.91 17.39
C ALA A 15 -15.22 -29.86 17.70
N GLN A 16 -14.41 -30.54 16.89
CA GLN A 16 -12.95 -30.38 16.91
C GLN A 16 -12.63 -29.02 16.29
N SER A 17 -12.23 -28.07 17.13
CA SER A 17 -11.49 -26.90 16.69
C SER A 17 -10.22 -27.38 15.98
N HIS A 18 -10.17 -27.16 14.67
CA HIS A 18 -8.92 -27.28 13.93
C HIS A 18 -8.05 -26.09 14.34
N GLY A 19 -7.36 -26.22 15.47
CA GLY A 19 -6.26 -25.34 15.82
C GLY A 19 -5.23 -25.43 14.70
N ALA A 20 -4.94 -24.32 14.03
CA ALA A 20 -3.85 -24.26 13.08
C ALA A 20 -2.57 -24.67 13.83
N VAL A 21 -1.95 -25.77 13.40
CA VAL A 21 -0.63 -26.18 13.89
C VAL A 21 0.32 -25.07 13.48
N GLN A 22 0.69 -24.22 14.42
CA GLN A 22 1.75 -23.24 14.24
C GLN A 22 3.02 -23.99 13.78
N PRO A 23 3.74 -23.52 12.75
CA PRO A 23 4.97 -24.17 12.36
C PRO A 23 5.92 -24.24 13.58
N PRO A 24 6.76 -25.29 13.66
CA PRO A 24 7.57 -25.56 14.85
C PRO A 24 8.52 -24.41 15.22
N CYS A 25 8.76 -23.47 14.29
CA CYS A 25 9.35 -22.18 14.57
C CYS A 25 8.64 -21.06 13.80
N ALA A 26 7.96 -20.15 14.52
CA ALA A 26 7.37 -18.92 14.00
C ALA A 26 7.68 -17.77 14.98
N ASP A 27 7.91 -16.57 14.45
CA ASP A 27 8.22 -15.41 15.29
C ASP A 27 7.00 -15.06 16.18
N THR A 28 7.23 -14.84 17.47
CA THR A 28 6.18 -14.56 18.47
C THR A 28 6.40 -13.23 19.20
N CYS A 29 7.51 -12.58 18.91
CA CYS A 29 7.98 -11.36 19.57
C CYS A 29 8.91 -10.57 18.64
N LEU A 30 9.10 -9.28 18.94
CA LEU A 30 9.96 -8.40 18.16
C LEU A 30 11.42 -8.53 18.59
N ALA A 31 12.33 -8.61 17.62
CA ALA A 31 13.77 -8.61 17.89
C ALA A 31 14.15 -7.44 18.81
N GLY A 32 14.89 -7.72 19.88
CA GLY A 32 15.35 -6.72 20.84
C GLY A 32 14.35 -6.32 21.94
N THR A 33 13.11 -6.82 21.93
CA THR A 33 12.17 -6.53 23.05
C THR A 33 12.55 -7.26 24.33
N GLN A 34 12.61 -6.51 25.43
CA GLN A 34 12.81 -7.02 26.78
C GLN A 34 11.52 -6.86 27.59
N GLY A 35 11.04 -7.96 28.18
CA GLY A 35 9.94 -7.96 29.14
C GLY A 35 10.46 -7.92 30.57
N THR A 36 9.55 -7.87 31.55
CA THR A 36 9.89 -7.95 32.97
C THR A 36 10.46 -9.34 33.33
N GLU A 37 9.84 -10.41 32.83
CA GLU A 37 10.15 -11.81 33.16
C GLU A 37 10.76 -12.63 32.01
N ALA A 38 10.76 -12.10 30.79
CA ALA A 38 11.28 -12.78 29.60
C ALA A 38 11.91 -11.79 28.61
N ASN A 39 12.81 -12.27 27.75
CA ASN A 39 13.41 -11.49 26.67
C ASN A 39 13.13 -12.16 25.32
N CYS A 40 12.90 -11.37 24.28
CA CYS A 40 12.77 -11.92 22.93
C CYS A 40 14.15 -12.33 22.41
N GLN A 41 14.35 -13.62 22.19
CA GLN A 41 15.60 -14.22 21.71
C GLN A 41 15.34 -15.16 20.54
N ILE A 42 16.38 -15.49 19.79
CA ILE A 42 16.27 -16.50 18.74
C ILE A 42 16.29 -17.89 19.38
N TRP A 43 15.33 -18.70 18.98
CA TRP A 43 15.26 -20.13 19.26
C TRP A 43 15.65 -20.89 18.00
N ASP A 44 16.66 -21.75 18.11
CA ASP A 44 16.98 -22.74 17.08
C ASP A 44 16.16 -24.01 17.36
N GLY A 45 15.13 -24.23 16.55
CA GLY A 45 14.28 -25.42 16.65
C GLY A 45 14.97 -26.73 16.27
N ILE A 46 16.09 -26.68 15.56
CA ILE A 46 16.89 -27.85 15.17
C ILE A 46 17.84 -28.23 16.31
N ALA A 47 18.58 -27.26 16.85
CA ALA A 47 19.50 -27.48 17.96
C ALA A 47 18.76 -27.67 19.30
N GLY A 48 17.56 -27.10 19.43
CA GLY A 48 16.81 -27.07 20.67
C GLY A 48 17.43 -26.15 21.72
N ASP A 49 18.02 -25.03 21.29
CA ASP A 49 18.75 -24.09 22.15
C ASP A 49 18.44 -22.61 21.80
N TRP A 50 18.75 -21.73 22.74
CA TRP A 50 18.63 -20.29 22.59
C TRP A 50 19.92 -19.71 22.01
N ASP A 51 19.78 -18.94 20.94
CA ASP A 51 20.87 -18.17 20.37
C ASP A 51 20.74 -16.69 20.75
N ALA A 52 21.58 -16.26 21.70
CA ALA A 52 21.67 -14.87 22.12
C ALA A 52 22.52 -13.99 21.16
N SER A 53 23.29 -14.59 20.26
CA SER A 53 24.18 -13.91 19.30
C SER A 53 23.46 -13.50 18.01
N LEU A 54 22.39 -14.21 17.64
CA LEU A 54 21.72 -14.04 16.36
C LEU A 54 20.55 -13.04 16.35
N THR A 55 20.12 -12.47 17.50
CA THR A 55 19.03 -11.46 17.52
C THR A 55 19.31 -10.21 16.68
N THR A 56 20.52 -10.09 16.13
CA THR A 56 21.00 -8.96 15.36
C THR A 56 21.75 -9.31 14.07
N SER A 57 21.75 -10.57 13.57
CA SER A 57 22.48 -10.88 12.33
C SER A 57 21.80 -10.24 11.11
N SER A 58 22.11 -8.98 10.85
CA SER A 58 21.62 -8.18 9.72
C SER A 58 22.09 -8.69 8.36
N ASP A 59 22.95 -9.71 8.36
CA ASP A 59 23.61 -10.26 7.18
C ASP A 59 22.68 -11.16 6.36
N SER A 60 21.71 -11.83 6.99
CA SER A 60 20.67 -12.59 6.27
C SER A 60 19.49 -11.71 5.88
N LEU A 61 18.76 -12.10 4.82
CA LEU A 61 17.60 -11.34 4.38
C LEU A 61 16.47 -11.35 5.44
N LEU A 62 16.27 -12.50 6.11
CA LEU A 62 15.29 -12.62 7.20
C LEU A 62 15.69 -11.80 8.44
N GLY A 63 16.96 -11.84 8.84
CA GLY A 63 17.46 -11.05 9.96
C GLY A 63 17.29 -9.55 9.72
N ARG A 64 17.53 -9.10 8.48
CA ARG A 64 17.25 -7.71 8.07
C ARG A 64 15.77 -7.37 8.14
N ALA A 65 14.86 -8.27 7.75
CA ALA A 65 13.42 -8.06 7.88
C ALA A 65 12.99 -7.91 9.35
N ARG A 66 13.51 -8.76 10.24
CA ARG A 66 13.27 -8.68 11.70
C ARG A 66 13.75 -7.33 12.27
N ASN A 67 14.94 -6.89 11.87
CA ASN A 67 15.50 -5.61 12.34
C ASN A 67 14.70 -4.40 11.83
N TYR A 68 14.28 -4.39 10.56
CA TYR A 68 13.42 -3.33 10.04
C TYR A 68 12.07 -3.30 10.74
N THR A 69 11.45 -4.46 10.98
CA THR A 69 10.17 -4.56 11.68
C THR A 69 10.28 -3.99 13.10
N SER A 70 11.32 -4.38 13.85
CA SER A 70 11.59 -3.85 15.20
C SER A 70 11.82 -2.33 15.19
N TRP A 71 12.66 -1.86 14.27
CA TRP A 71 12.95 -0.43 14.11
C TRP A 71 11.71 0.39 13.77
N LEU A 72 10.90 -0.11 12.84
CA LEU A 72 9.69 0.52 12.36
C LEU A 72 8.66 0.71 13.49
N HIS A 73 8.41 -0.34 14.28
CA HIS A 73 7.47 -0.24 15.41
C HIS A 73 7.96 0.65 16.54
N THR A 74 9.29 0.75 16.72
CA THR A 74 9.86 1.58 17.79
C THR A 74 9.78 3.06 17.43
N TRP A 75 10.05 3.42 16.17
CA TRP A 75 10.34 4.81 15.81
C TRP A 75 9.58 5.39 14.63
N MET A 76 8.90 4.59 13.82
CA MET A 76 8.43 5.00 12.48
C MET A 76 6.92 4.91 12.30
N MET A 77 6.18 4.60 13.37
CA MET A 77 4.71 4.50 13.38
C MET A 77 4.02 5.40 14.41
N PRO A 78 4.31 6.72 14.45
CA PRO A 78 3.55 7.62 15.32
C PRO A 78 2.06 7.53 15.02
N ALA A 79 1.24 7.39 16.06
CA ALA A 79 -0.20 7.15 15.96
C ALA A 79 -0.59 5.98 15.01
N GLY A 80 0.30 5.02 14.79
CA GLY A 80 0.07 3.84 13.94
C GLY A 80 0.27 4.06 12.44
N GLY A 81 0.69 5.26 12.00
CA GLY A 81 0.93 5.57 10.59
C GLY A 81 2.41 5.62 10.23
N ILE A 82 2.79 5.12 9.06
CA ILE A 82 4.19 5.13 8.61
C ILE A 82 4.68 6.56 8.37
N THR A 83 5.83 6.89 8.94
CA THR A 83 6.55 8.16 8.75
C THR A 83 8.05 7.92 8.54
N SER A 84 8.77 8.99 8.20
CA SER A 84 10.21 9.06 8.48
C SER A 84 10.43 9.74 9.83
N THR A 85 11.58 9.50 10.46
CA THR A 85 11.89 10.05 11.79
C THR A 85 13.25 10.70 11.79
N GLN A 86 13.29 11.98 12.16
CA GLN A 86 14.51 12.70 12.45
C GLN A 86 14.77 12.66 13.96
N PHE A 87 16.00 12.32 14.33
CA PHE A 87 16.46 12.27 15.71
C PHE A 87 17.30 13.50 16.07
N THR A 88 17.39 13.79 17.37
CA THR A 88 18.15 14.94 17.89
C THR A 88 19.64 14.84 17.59
N ASP A 89 20.18 13.62 17.63
CA ASP A 89 21.60 13.32 17.44
C ASP A 89 21.82 11.88 16.94
N ALA A 90 23.09 11.53 16.75
CA ALA A 90 23.51 10.25 16.18
C ALA A 90 23.26 9.03 17.10
N SER A 91 22.82 9.22 18.34
CA SER A 91 22.41 8.11 19.22
C SER A 91 21.05 7.53 18.84
N LEU A 92 20.25 8.26 18.05
CA LEU A 92 18.95 7.83 17.52
C LEU A 92 17.95 7.35 18.59
N ASN A 93 17.99 7.95 19.79
CA ASN A 93 17.16 7.55 20.93
C ASN A 93 16.08 8.59 21.30
N GLN A 94 16.13 9.79 20.71
CA GLN A 94 15.19 10.87 20.97
C GLN A 94 14.71 11.46 19.66
N VAL A 95 13.39 11.43 19.47
CA VAL A 95 12.73 11.98 18.29
C VAL A 95 12.79 13.50 18.33
N LEU A 96 13.31 14.09 17.25
CA LEU A 96 13.23 15.52 16.99
C LEU A 96 11.94 15.85 16.24
N ALA A 97 11.67 15.15 15.14
CA ALA A 97 10.50 15.39 14.30
C ALA A 97 10.14 14.15 13.46
N TYR A 98 8.88 14.07 13.05
CA TYR A 98 8.42 13.11 12.05
C TYR A 98 8.26 13.77 10.67
N GLY A 99 8.47 13.01 9.61
CA GLY A 99 8.31 13.42 8.22
C GLY A 99 7.32 12.55 7.44
N GLY A 100 7.24 12.73 6.13
CA GLY A 100 6.39 11.88 5.26
C GLY A 100 4.88 12.05 5.44
N ARG A 101 4.41 13.10 6.13
CA ARG A 101 3.00 13.32 6.50
C ARG A 101 1.98 13.24 5.36
N ARG A 102 2.39 13.49 4.11
CA ARG A 102 1.50 13.41 2.95
C ARG A 102 1.34 11.99 2.40
N ASP A 103 2.29 11.09 2.66
CA ASP A 103 2.32 9.75 2.08
C ASP A 103 2.10 8.64 3.11
N SER A 104 1.62 8.98 4.31
CA SER A 104 1.48 8.01 5.40
C SER A 104 0.48 6.91 5.05
N ALA A 105 -0.64 7.22 4.39
CA ALA A 105 -1.65 6.24 4.00
C ALA A 105 -1.14 5.19 2.99
N ILE A 106 -0.49 5.60 1.90
CA ILE A 106 0.08 4.63 0.95
C ILE A 106 1.08 3.69 1.64
N TRP A 107 1.98 4.21 2.48
CA TRP A 107 3.02 3.40 3.09
C TRP A 107 2.54 2.56 4.27
N THR A 108 1.51 3.02 4.99
CA THR A 108 0.82 2.21 5.99
C THR A 108 0.09 1.04 5.32
N GLY A 109 -0.51 1.26 4.16
CA GLY A 109 -1.08 0.18 3.34
C GLY A 109 -0.04 -0.78 2.76
N ALA A 110 1.11 -0.27 2.31
CA ALA A 110 2.23 -1.08 1.84
C ALA A 110 2.84 -1.93 2.98
N TYR A 111 2.91 -1.37 4.19
CA TYR A 111 3.30 -2.12 5.40
C TYR A 111 2.28 -3.21 5.73
N LEU A 112 0.98 -2.91 5.67
CA LEU A 112 -0.06 -3.94 5.84
C LEU A 112 0.08 -5.07 4.82
N ALA A 113 0.41 -4.75 3.56
CA ALA A 113 0.71 -5.76 2.55
C ALA A 113 1.90 -6.63 2.94
N ALA A 114 2.99 -6.02 3.43
CA ALA A 114 4.18 -6.73 3.88
C ALA A 114 3.87 -7.67 5.06
N GLU A 115 3.17 -7.21 6.10
CA GLU A 115 2.80 -8.05 7.25
C GLU A 115 1.78 -9.14 6.90
N SER A 116 0.92 -8.89 5.92
CA SER A 116 0.00 -9.90 5.42
C SER A 116 0.75 -11.05 4.74
N LEU A 117 1.76 -10.71 3.91
CA LEU A 117 2.65 -11.67 3.26
C LEU A 117 3.49 -12.42 4.30
N HIS A 118 4.07 -11.69 5.26
CA HIS A 118 4.77 -12.26 6.41
C HIS A 118 3.91 -13.31 7.12
N PHE A 119 2.67 -12.96 7.48
CA PHE A 119 1.76 -13.89 8.15
C PHE A 119 1.40 -15.10 7.29
N MET A 120 1.21 -14.93 5.97
CA MET A 120 0.95 -16.04 5.06
C MET A 120 2.15 -17.00 4.95
N ASP A 121 3.37 -16.47 4.96
CA ASP A 121 4.60 -17.25 4.80
C ASP A 121 5.01 -17.99 6.07
N THR A 122 4.75 -17.41 7.25
CA THR A 122 5.29 -17.91 8.52
C THR A 122 4.23 -18.35 9.53
N GLY A 123 2.97 -17.90 9.39
CA GLY A 123 1.95 -18.09 10.41
C GLY A 123 2.20 -17.34 11.72
N ALA A 124 3.19 -16.44 11.76
CA ALA A 124 3.69 -15.78 12.96
C ALA A 124 2.58 -15.02 13.73
N PRO A 125 2.36 -15.31 15.03
CA PRO A 125 1.35 -14.63 15.83
C PRO A 125 1.55 -13.12 15.98
N ASP A 126 2.78 -12.62 15.90
CA ASP A 126 3.05 -11.18 15.92
C ASP A 126 2.66 -10.49 14.60
N ALA A 127 2.96 -11.09 13.45
CA ALA A 127 2.49 -10.63 12.14
C ALA A 127 0.96 -10.53 12.11
N ALA A 128 0.26 -11.53 12.68
CA ALA A 128 -1.19 -11.48 12.82
C ALA A 128 -1.68 -10.31 13.69
N ARG A 129 -0.96 -9.98 14.77
CA ARG A 129 -1.26 -8.84 15.64
C ARG A 129 -1.04 -7.52 14.91
N TRP A 130 0.09 -7.37 14.21
CA TRP A 130 0.44 -6.15 13.49
C TRP A 130 -0.51 -5.88 12.33
N MET A 131 -0.81 -6.91 11.53
CA MET A 131 -1.84 -6.84 10.48
C MET A 131 -3.18 -6.33 11.05
N ARG A 132 -3.64 -6.88 12.19
CA ARG A 132 -4.89 -6.42 12.83
C ARG A 132 -4.82 -4.95 13.22
N GLN A 133 -3.76 -4.53 13.92
CA GLN A 133 -3.60 -3.15 14.37
C GLN A 133 -3.52 -2.15 13.20
N THR A 134 -2.81 -2.51 12.13
CA THR A 134 -2.73 -1.66 10.94
C THR A 134 -4.06 -1.55 10.22
N VAL A 135 -4.86 -2.63 10.16
CA VAL A 135 -6.25 -2.54 9.66
C VAL A 135 -7.11 -1.65 10.54
N GLU A 136 -6.99 -1.73 11.87
CA GLU A 136 -7.72 -0.84 12.79
C GLU A 136 -7.35 0.64 12.59
N THR A 137 -6.05 0.94 12.40
CA THR A 137 -5.59 2.30 12.05
C THR A 137 -6.17 2.79 10.73
N LEU A 138 -6.06 1.98 9.67
CA LEU A 138 -6.58 2.35 8.34
C LEU A 138 -8.11 2.47 8.35
N HIS A 139 -8.81 1.60 9.08
CA HIS A 139 -10.25 1.70 9.27
C HIS A 139 -10.62 3.05 9.86
N ARG A 140 -9.94 3.49 10.93
CA ARG A 140 -10.15 4.85 11.47
C ARG A 140 -9.98 5.92 10.39
N TRP A 141 -8.95 5.81 9.55
CA TRP A 141 -8.69 6.78 8.49
C TRP A 141 -9.74 6.77 7.37
N TRP A 142 -10.44 5.65 7.14
CA TRP A 142 -11.59 5.58 6.25
C TRP A 142 -12.86 6.26 6.78
N HIS A 143 -12.96 6.45 8.10
CA HIS A 143 -14.21 6.92 8.74
C HIS A 143 -14.09 8.30 9.38
N ILE A 144 -12.88 8.79 9.67
CA ILE A 144 -12.69 10.01 10.45
C ILE A 144 -13.22 11.28 9.77
N SER A 145 -13.27 11.32 8.44
CA SER A 145 -13.87 12.44 7.71
C SER A 145 -15.40 12.44 7.79
N GLY A 146 -16.02 11.29 8.06
CA GLY A 146 -17.46 11.06 7.92
C GLY A 146 -17.93 10.85 6.48
N ASP A 147 -17.07 11.11 5.49
CA ASP A 147 -17.40 11.05 4.07
C ASP A 147 -17.27 9.63 3.51
N ARG A 148 -18.28 9.19 2.76
CA ARG A 148 -18.32 7.82 2.25
C ARG A 148 -17.17 7.58 1.27
N GLY A 149 -16.34 6.58 1.57
CA GLY A 149 -15.25 6.18 0.69
C GLY A 149 -14.10 7.18 0.64
N TYR A 150 -14.11 8.21 1.50
CA TYR A 150 -12.99 9.14 1.61
C TYR A 150 -11.99 8.62 2.64
N LEU A 151 -10.74 8.47 2.22
CA LEU A 151 -9.62 8.07 3.06
C LEU A 151 -8.85 9.31 3.53
N ALA A 152 -8.52 9.40 4.82
CA ALA A 152 -7.59 10.40 5.35
C ALA A 152 -6.13 10.01 5.06
N ARG A 153 -5.26 11.00 4.87
CA ARG A 153 -3.80 10.77 4.66
C ARG A 153 -3.09 10.33 5.93
N TYR A 154 -3.54 10.85 7.08
CA TYR A 154 -3.01 10.59 8.41
C TYR A 154 -3.98 11.12 9.47
N ALA A 155 -4.02 10.50 10.64
CA ALA A 155 -4.78 11.02 11.79
C ALA A 155 -4.11 10.65 13.12
N ALA A 156 -4.27 11.53 14.11
CA ALA A 156 -3.77 11.31 15.47
C ALA A 156 -4.75 11.89 16.52
N PRO A 157 -4.80 11.32 17.73
CA PRO A 157 -5.51 11.91 18.86
C PRO A 157 -5.01 13.33 19.16
N ALA A 158 -5.90 14.24 19.56
CA ALA A 158 -5.56 15.62 19.88
C ALA A 158 -4.65 15.77 21.12
N ASP A 159 -4.57 14.74 21.97
CA ASP A 159 -3.69 14.64 23.13
C ASP A 159 -2.35 13.93 22.83
N SER A 160 -2.04 13.69 21.55
CA SER A 160 -0.74 13.15 21.12
C SER A 160 0.42 14.08 21.49
N SER A 161 1.64 13.55 21.49
CA SER A 161 2.84 14.36 21.76
C SER A 161 3.02 15.49 20.73
N GLU A 162 3.73 16.55 21.12
CA GLU A 162 4.02 17.70 20.25
C GLU A 162 4.64 17.28 18.91
N GLN A 163 5.56 16.32 18.92
CA GLN A 163 6.22 15.80 17.71
C GLN A 163 5.22 15.13 16.75
N ILE A 164 4.19 14.45 17.28
CA ILE A 164 3.11 13.87 16.47
C ILE A 164 2.19 14.96 15.95
N LEU A 165 1.78 15.91 16.81
CA LEU A 165 0.90 17.01 16.43
C LEU A 165 1.54 17.96 15.42
N ALA A 166 2.87 18.02 15.34
CA ALA A 166 3.60 18.76 14.30
C ALA A 166 3.36 18.22 12.88
N LEU A 167 2.85 16.99 12.70
CA LEU A 167 2.39 16.47 11.40
C LEU A 167 1.03 17.06 10.98
N LEU A 168 0.30 17.65 11.93
CA LEU A 168 -1.04 18.17 11.79
C LEU A 168 -1.10 19.65 12.26
N PRO A 169 -0.27 20.54 11.70
CA PRO A 169 -0.21 21.94 12.14
C PRO A 169 -1.52 22.67 11.81
N ALA A 170 -1.92 23.61 12.67
CA ALA A 170 -3.24 24.27 12.60
C ALA A 170 -3.38 25.30 11.46
N ASP A 171 -2.26 25.75 10.89
CA ASP A 171 -2.20 26.72 9.79
C ASP A 171 -2.21 26.05 8.41
N ASP A 172 -2.15 24.72 8.34
CA ASP A 172 -2.20 23.96 7.10
C ASP A 172 -3.67 23.67 6.71
N PRO A 173 -4.15 24.15 5.55
CA PRO A 173 -5.55 24.00 5.15
C PRO A 173 -5.96 22.55 4.87
N GLU A 174 -5.00 21.63 4.73
CA GLU A 174 -5.29 20.20 4.60
C GLU A 174 -5.55 19.53 5.96
N VAL A 175 -5.41 20.25 7.09
CA VAL A 175 -5.51 19.70 8.43
C VAL A 175 -6.83 20.11 9.09
N HIS A 176 -7.59 19.09 9.49
CA HIS A 176 -8.85 19.21 10.19
C HIS A 176 -8.64 18.90 11.66
N ARG A 177 -8.90 19.89 12.53
CA ARG A 177 -8.65 19.79 13.98
C ARG A 177 -9.95 19.74 14.77
N ASP A 178 -9.80 19.34 16.03
CA ASP A 178 -10.86 19.29 17.03
C ASP A 178 -12.10 18.47 16.62
N VAL A 179 -11.86 17.39 15.86
CA VAL A 179 -12.91 16.51 15.35
C VAL A 179 -13.29 15.48 16.41
N ALA A 180 -14.54 15.48 16.84
CA ALA A 180 -15.05 14.46 17.74
C ALA A 180 -15.24 13.13 16.99
N PHE A 181 -14.46 12.11 17.35
CA PHE A 181 -14.49 10.80 16.69
C PHE A 181 -14.20 9.69 17.72
N GLU A 182 -15.02 8.62 17.70
CA GLU A 182 -14.91 7.48 18.64
C GLU A 182 -14.86 7.87 20.13
N GLY A 183 -15.53 8.95 20.53
CA GLY A 183 -15.58 9.41 21.93
C GLY A 183 -14.36 10.22 22.39
N SER A 184 -13.43 10.54 21.47
CA SER A 184 -12.25 11.37 21.73
C SER A 184 -12.13 12.50 20.70
N THR A 185 -11.25 13.46 20.98
CA THR A 185 -10.92 14.53 20.02
C THR A 185 -9.73 14.12 19.16
N TRP A 186 -9.85 14.31 17.85
CA TRP A 186 -8.85 13.94 16.85
C TRP A 186 -8.46 15.09 15.95
N HIS A 187 -7.29 14.96 15.35
CA HIS A 187 -6.86 15.77 14.21
C HIS A 187 -6.52 14.83 13.04
N TRP A 188 -6.84 15.25 11.83
CA TRP A 188 -6.56 14.45 10.63
C TRP A 188 -6.18 15.32 9.44
N ARG A 189 -5.49 14.71 8.47
CA ARG A 189 -5.07 15.36 7.23
C ARG A 189 -5.88 14.83 6.05
N GLY A 190 -6.52 15.73 5.32
CA GLY A 190 -7.27 15.47 4.10
C GLY A 190 -6.46 15.71 2.83
N ASN A 191 -7.13 16.32 1.84
CA ASN A 191 -6.63 16.53 0.48
C ASN A 191 -5.97 15.27 -0.13
N ILE A 192 -6.62 14.12 0.01
CA ILE A 192 -6.04 12.83 -0.39
C ILE A 192 -5.85 12.69 -1.90
N SER A 193 -4.81 11.97 -2.32
CA SER A 193 -4.51 11.65 -3.72
C SER A 193 -4.67 10.15 -4.01
N ARG A 194 -4.89 9.80 -5.29
CA ARG A 194 -5.20 8.43 -5.75
C ARG A 194 -4.18 7.38 -5.32
N ASP A 195 -2.91 7.74 -5.26
CA ASP A 195 -1.79 6.88 -4.84
C ASP A 195 -1.97 6.34 -3.43
N GLN A 196 -2.54 7.13 -2.52
CA GLN A 196 -2.81 6.72 -1.14
C GLN A 196 -3.73 5.49 -1.06
N TYR A 197 -4.76 5.46 -1.90
CA TYR A 197 -5.68 4.32 -2.01
C TYR A 197 -4.97 3.06 -2.51
N GLN A 198 -3.93 3.18 -3.35
CA GLN A 198 -3.31 2.00 -3.97
C GLN A 198 -2.55 1.16 -2.95
N GLY A 199 -1.81 1.81 -2.06
CA GLY A 199 -1.15 1.13 -0.94
C GLY A 199 -2.16 0.47 0.00
N VAL A 200 -3.21 1.21 0.39
CA VAL A 200 -4.25 0.72 1.32
C VAL A 200 -5.01 -0.45 0.73
N LEU A 201 -5.41 -0.38 -0.54
CA LEU A 201 -6.15 -1.46 -1.20
C LEU A 201 -5.28 -2.69 -1.45
N LEU A 202 -3.99 -2.52 -1.78
CA LEU A 202 -3.03 -3.63 -1.85
C LEU A 202 -2.96 -4.34 -0.49
N GLY A 203 -2.77 -3.57 0.60
CA GLY A 203 -2.73 -4.07 1.96
C GLY A 203 -4.01 -4.79 2.37
N TYR A 204 -5.17 -4.17 2.16
CA TYR A 204 -6.48 -4.74 2.47
C TYR A 204 -6.76 -6.04 1.71
N SER A 205 -6.41 -6.11 0.42
CA SER A 205 -6.61 -7.33 -0.39
C SER A 205 -5.76 -8.50 0.10
N LEU A 206 -4.50 -8.25 0.49
CA LEU A 206 -3.61 -9.27 1.04
C LEU A 206 -4.01 -9.65 2.47
N ALA A 207 -4.36 -8.68 3.32
CA ALA A 207 -4.83 -8.91 4.68
C ALA A 207 -6.10 -9.76 4.72
N TYR A 208 -7.05 -9.50 3.80
CA TYR A 208 -8.26 -10.30 3.67
C TYR A 208 -7.96 -11.77 3.30
N SER A 209 -6.95 -11.99 2.46
CA SER A 209 -6.48 -13.33 2.07
C SER A 209 -5.80 -14.04 3.24
N ALA A 210 -4.96 -13.31 3.96
CA ALA A 210 -4.12 -13.81 5.05
C ALA A 210 -4.94 -14.17 6.28
N THR A 211 -5.89 -13.31 6.70
CA THR A 211 -6.64 -13.50 7.94
C THR A 211 -7.80 -14.47 7.79
N LYS A 212 -8.06 -15.24 8.85
CA LYS A 212 -9.28 -16.07 9.02
C LYS A 212 -10.28 -15.44 9.99
N SER A 213 -9.94 -14.31 10.62
CA SER A 213 -10.82 -13.62 11.58
C SER A 213 -12.07 -13.06 10.86
N PRO A 214 -13.30 -13.51 11.21
CA PRO A 214 -14.51 -12.98 10.60
C PRO A 214 -14.68 -11.47 10.83
N ALA A 215 -14.35 -11.00 12.04
CA ALA A 215 -14.43 -9.59 12.41
C ALA A 215 -13.47 -8.74 11.56
N LEU A 216 -12.21 -9.17 11.43
CA LEU A 216 -11.23 -8.42 10.64
C LEU A 216 -11.59 -8.39 9.14
N ARG A 217 -12.09 -9.52 8.62
CA ARG A 217 -12.61 -9.60 7.24
C ARG A 217 -13.80 -8.66 7.03
N GLU A 218 -14.68 -8.52 8.03
CA GLU A 218 -15.81 -7.59 7.94
C GLU A 218 -15.37 -6.14 7.94
N THR A 219 -14.42 -5.75 8.79
CA THR A 219 -13.83 -4.40 8.77
C THR A 219 -13.29 -4.05 7.38
N ILE A 220 -12.43 -4.90 6.82
CA ILE A 220 -11.86 -4.70 5.48
C ILE A 220 -12.95 -4.63 4.42
N ARG A 221 -13.90 -5.57 4.46
CA ARG A 221 -15.00 -5.65 3.49
C ARG A 221 -15.87 -4.40 3.50
N SER A 222 -16.28 -3.95 4.68
CA SER A 222 -17.11 -2.76 4.86
C SER A 222 -16.45 -1.53 4.23
N ASP A 223 -15.17 -1.30 4.51
CA ASP A 223 -14.43 -0.16 3.98
C ASP A 223 -14.33 -0.20 2.45
N VAL A 224 -13.92 -1.34 1.89
CA VAL A 224 -13.80 -1.52 0.43
C VAL A 224 -15.15 -1.39 -0.28
N VAL A 225 -16.21 -1.98 0.27
CA VAL A 225 -17.55 -1.93 -0.34
C VAL A 225 -18.11 -0.51 -0.28
N ARG A 226 -17.96 0.21 0.84
CA ARG A 226 -18.37 1.62 0.93
C ARG A 226 -17.67 2.48 -0.11
N PHE A 227 -16.37 2.26 -0.32
CA PHE A 227 -15.59 2.94 -1.36
C PHE A 227 -16.06 2.60 -2.77
N VAL A 228 -16.21 1.32 -3.12
CA VAL A 228 -16.66 0.92 -4.47
C VAL A 228 -18.08 1.40 -4.75
N GLU A 229 -18.97 1.35 -3.78
CA GLU A 229 -20.34 1.85 -3.93
C GLU A 229 -20.34 3.36 -4.16
N GLN A 230 -19.45 4.12 -3.49
CA GLN A 230 -19.25 5.54 -3.77
C GLN A 230 -18.77 5.78 -5.21
N LEU A 231 -17.86 4.95 -5.73
CA LEU A 231 -17.39 5.08 -7.12
C LEU A 231 -18.45 4.68 -8.16
N MET A 232 -19.32 3.74 -7.82
CA MET A 232 -20.47 3.34 -8.66
C MET A 232 -21.61 4.37 -8.62
N GLN A 233 -21.66 5.18 -7.56
CA GLN A 233 -22.60 6.30 -7.44
C GLN A 233 -22.15 7.43 -8.35
N SER A 234 -22.68 7.45 -9.57
CA SER A 234 -22.64 8.64 -10.40
C SER A 234 -23.74 9.61 -9.93
N GLU A 235 -23.45 10.38 -8.90
CA GLU A 235 -24.40 11.37 -8.36
C GLU A 235 -24.29 12.70 -9.10
N SER A 236 -25.44 13.35 -9.29
CA SER A 236 -25.49 14.74 -9.72
C SER A 236 -25.17 15.62 -8.52
N GLN A 237 -23.97 16.20 -8.52
CA GLN A 237 -23.45 17.01 -7.43
C GLN A 237 -23.34 18.48 -7.86
N PRO A 238 -23.73 19.45 -7.01
CA PRO A 238 -23.38 20.84 -7.25
C PRO A 238 -21.85 20.97 -7.21
N VAL A 239 -21.30 21.62 -8.23
CA VAL A 239 -19.86 21.89 -8.31
C VAL A 239 -19.60 23.33 -8.70
N SER A 240 -18.53 23.87 -8.12
CA SER A 240 -17.92 25.11 -8.58
C SER A 240 -16.93 24.78 -9.69
N LEU A 241 -17.24 25.19 -10.92
CA LEU A 241 -16.40 24.91 -12.08
C LEU A 241 -15.55 26.14 -12.40
N ARG A 242 -14.23 26.00 -12.25
CA ARG A 242 -13.24 27.03 -12.59
C ARG A 242 -12.62 26.72 -13.95
N ILE A 243 -12.88 27.54 -14.96
CA ILE A 243 -12.30 27.41 -16.31
C ILE A 243 -11.50 28.66 -16.63
N ASN A 244 -10.19 28.53 -16.85
CA ASN A 244 -9.30 29.63 -17.25
C ASN A 244 -9.50 30.92 -16.41
N GLY A 245 -9.72 30.75 -15.09
CA GLY A 245 -9.94 31.86 -14.14
C GLY A 245 -11.38 32.34 -13.96
N SER A 246 -12.35 31.85 -14.76
CA SER A 246 -13.77 32.13 -14.57
C SER A 246 -14.43 31.03 -13.73
N THR A 247 -15.29 31.39 -12.79
CA THR A 247 -16.00 30.42 -11.93
C THR A 247 -17.48 30.42 -12.27
N LEU A 248 -18.08 29.23 -12.46
CA LEU A 248 -19.52 29.04 -12.61
C LEU A 248 -20.01 27.91 -11.71
N SER A 249 -21.18 28.07 -11.12
CA SER A 249 -21.84 26.98 -10.39
C SER A 249 -22.69 26.17 -11.36
N THR A 250 -22.51 24.85 -11.37
CA THR A 250 -23.33 23.93 -12.18
C THR A 250 -23.58 22.64 -11.40
N THR A 251 -24.50 21.82 -11.89
CA THR A 251 -24.62 20.42 -11.45
C THR A 251 -23.89 19.55 -12.45
N ALA A 252 -22.98 18.69 -11.97
CA ALA A 252 -22.26 17.73 -12.79
C ALA A 252 -22.54 16.31 -12.31
N HIS A 253 -22.66 15.39 -13.25
CA HIS A 253 -22.76 13.96 -13.00
C HIS A 253 -21.36 13.36 -12.93
N ILE A 254 -20.87 13.07 -11.75
CA ILE A 254 -19.46 12.72 -11.58
C ILE A 254 -19.31 11.23 -11.29
N PRO A 255 -18.93 10.41 -12.29
CA PRO A 255 -18.67 9.00 -12.05
C PRO A 255 -17.30 8.82 -11.39
N TYR A 256 -17.11 7.70 -10.68
CA TYR A 256 -15.82 7.27 -10.15
C TYR A 256 -15.10 8.34 -9.32
N ALA A 257 -15.82 9.02 -8.43
CA ALA A 257 -15.25 10.02 -7.56
C ALA A 257 -15.61 9.78 -6.10
N VAL A 258 -14.71 10.25 -5.23
CA VAL A 258 -14.95 10.40 -3.80
C VAL A 258 -14.96 11.88 -3.47
N PHE A 259 -15.80 12.24 -2.51
CA PHE A 259 -16.03 13.62 -2.10
C PHE A 259 -15.54 13.83 -0.68
N SER A 260 -15.13 15.05 -0.38
CA SER A 260 -14.76 15.49 0.96
C SER A 260 -15.46 16.81 1.24
N HIS A 261 -16.43 16.80 2.16
CA HIS A 261 -17.07 18.05 2.58
C HIS A 261 -16.10 18.93 3.35
N ALA A 262 -15.19 18.30 4.11
CA ALA A 262 -14.18 19.01 4.88
C ALA A 262 -13.13 19.70 3.99
N ASP A 263 -12.75 19.09 2.86
CA ASP A 263 -11.80 19.69 1.91
C ASP A 263 -12.47 20.52 0.80
N ALA A 264 -13.81 20.60 0.78
CA ALA A 264 -14.55 21.36 -0.22
C ALA A 264 -14.59 22.86 0.15
N PRO A 265 -14.10 23.76 -0.73
CA PRO A 265 -14.24 25.20 -0.52
C PRO A 265 -15.72 25.58 -0.37
N ASP A 266 -16.06 26.28 0.72
CA ASP A 266 -17.45 26.68 1.05
C ASP A 266 -18.45 25.50 1.11
N GLY A 267 -17.96 24.28 1.34
CA GLY A 267 -18.77 23.05 1.38
C GLY A 267 -19.23 22.54 0.01
N VAL A 268 -18.75 23.12 -1.09
CA VAL A 268 -19.08 22.70 -2.46
C VAL A 268 -17.81 22.27 -3.20
N PRO A 269 -17.75 21.04 -3.74
CA PRO A 269 -16.58 20.59 -4.50
C PRO A 269 -16.27 21.54 -5.66
N THR A 270 -14.99 21.82 -5.86
CA THR A 270 -14.51 22.67 -6.95
C THR A 270 -13.78 21.83 -7.98
N LEU A 271 -14.17 21.94 -9.25
CA LEU A 271 -13.47 21.37 -10.39
C LEU A 271 -12.75 22.50 -11.12
N THR A 272 -11.42 22.44 -11.15
CA THR A 272 -10.59 23.37 -11.93
C THR A 272 -10.17 22.70 -13.23
N LEU A 273 -10.54 23.29 -14.36
CA LEU A 273 -10.14 22.87 -15.70
C LEU A 273 -9.24 23.94 -16.32
N GLN A 274 -8.00 23.55 -16.63
CA GLN A 274 -7.13 24.31 -17.52
C GLN A 274 -7.28 23.72 -18.93
N THR A 275 -7.48 24.57 -19.95
CA THR A 275 -7.68 24.09 -21.32
C THR A 275 -6.41 24.10 -22.17
N SER A 276 -5.31 24.67 -21.68
CA SER A 276 -4.03 24.77 -22.40
C SER A 276 -2.83 25.02 -21.46
N PRO A 277 -1.99 24.01 -21.16
CA PRO A 277 -2.22 22.59 -21.43
C PRO A 277 -3.48 22.10 -20.72
N PHE A 278 -4.05 20.99 -21.19
CA PHE A 278 -5.22 20.43 -20.52
C PHE A 278 -4.83 19.87 -19.15
N ASP A 279 -5.50 20.34 -18.09
CA ASP A 279 -5.38 19.79 -16.74
C ASP A 279 -6.73 19.86 -16.02
N ALA A 280 -7.00 18.88 -15.16
CA ALA A 280 -8.22 18.79 -14.37
C ALA A 280 -7.86 18.46 -12.92
N ALA A 281 -8.17 19.38 -12.02
CA ALA A 281 -7.93 19.26 -10.60
C ALA A 281 -9.24 19.43 -9.81
N GLY A 282 -9.36 18.69 -8.70
CA GLY A 282 -10.49 18.76 -7.79
C GLY A 282 -10.08 19.28 -6.42
N GLU A 283 -10.89 20.15 -5.81
CA GLU A 283 -10.85 20.47 -4.39
C GLU A 283 -12.14 19.93 -3.77
N GLY A 284 -12.05 19.18 -2.66
CA GLY A 284 -13.18 18.45 -2.10
C GLY A 284 -13.66 17.26 -2.96
N ILE A 285 -12.91 16.88 -4.01
CA ILE A 285 -13.25 15.78 -4.91
C ILE A 285 -12.00 15.12 -5.51
N LEU A 286 -11.99 13.79 -5.55
CA LEU A 286 -10.94 13.00 -6.17
C LEU A 286 -11.52 12.00 -7.16
N PHE A 287 -11.07 12.09 -8.42
CA PHE A 287 -11.55 11.27 -9.53
C PHE A 287 -10.64 10.06 -9.80
N PHE A 288 -11.26 8.95 -10.22
CA PHE A 288 -10.66 7.72 -10.74
C PHE A 288 -11.10 7.43 -12.19
N THR A 289 -11.43 8.45 -12.97
CA THR A 289 -11.98 8.29 -14.33
C THR A 289 -10.96 7.70 -15.32
N ALA A 290 -11.42 6.75 -16.15
CA ALA A 290 -10.65 6.18 -17.25
C ALA A 290 -10.53 7.12 -18.46
N ASP A 291 -11.46 8.07 -18.62
CA ASP A 291 -11.42 9.14 -19.62
C ASP A 291 -11.71 10.49 -18.95
N ALA A 292 -10.72 11.37 -18.90
CA ALA A 292 -10.89 12.70 -18.31
C ALA A 292 -11.89 13.56 -19.11
N ALA A 293 -12.12 13.22 -20.39
CA ALA A 293 -13.10 13.92 -21.22
C ALA A 293 -14.52 13.80 -20.69
N ASP A 294 -14.85 12.75 -19.93
CA ASP A 294 -16.19 12.56 -19.38
C ASP A 294 -16.57 13.64 -18.37
N LEU A 295 -15.60 14.22 -17.67
CA LEU A 295 -15.82 15.37 -16.78
C LEU A 295 -16.06 16.66 -17.58
N ILE A 296 -15.37 16.81 -18.71
CA ILE A 296 -15.37 18.04 -19.51
C ILE A 296 -16.60 18.12 -20.43
N ARG A 297 -17.02 16.98 -21.00
CA ARG A 297 -18.18 16.92 -21.91
C ARG A 297 -19.49 17.36 -21.26
N GLN A 298 -19.52 17.38 -19.93
CA GLN A 298 -20.64 17.87 -19.13
C GLN A 298 -20.68 19.39 -19.00
N VAL A 299 -19.58 20.07 -19.29
CA VAL A 299 -19.50 21.53 -19.26
C VAL A 299 -20.24 22.09 -20.47
N PRO A 300 -21.16 23.06 -20.29
CA PRO A 300 -21.85 23.72 -21.40
C PRO A 300 -20.87 24.25 -22.46
N GLY A 301 -21.05 23.83 -23.71
CA GLY A 301 -20.17 24.21 -24.82
C GLY A 301 -18.95 23.31 -25.04
N PHE A 302 -18.75 22.25 -24.24
CA PHE A 302 -17.61 21.33 -24.37
C PHE A 302 -18.02 19.87 -24.63
N SER A 303 -19.27 19.61 -24.99
CA SER A 303 -19.78 18.25 -25.28
C SER A 303 -19.01 17.50 -26.37
N PHE A 304 -18.28 18.22 -27.24
CA PHE A 304 -17.44 17.67 -28.30
C PHE A 304 -15.99 17.37 -27.89
N PHE A 305 -15.62 17.56 -26.61
CA PHE A 305 -14.23 17.41 -26.17
C PHE A 305 -13.69 15.99 -26.44
N PRO A 306 -12.50 15.87 -27.09
CA PRO A 306 -11.96 14.58 -27.49
C PRO A 306 -11.60 13.72 -26.30
N SER A 307 -11.63 12.40 -26.48
CA SER A 307 -11.23 11.44 -25.44
C SER A 307 -9.81 11.73 -24.95
N THR A 308 -9.65 11.73 -23.63
CA THR A 308 -8.40 11.96 -22.92
C THR A 308 -8.17 10.77 -21.98
N PRO A 309 -7.73 9.61 -22.54
CA PRO A 309 -7.63 8.36 -21.80
C PRO A 309 -6.62 8.47 -20.65
N GLN A 310 -6.94 7.81 -19.56
CA GLN A 310 -6.16 7.76 -18.32
C GLN A 310 -5.77 6.31 -18.00
N PRO A 311 -4.74 5.74 -18.66
CA PRO A 311 -4.37 4.33 -18.51
C PRO A 311 -4.16 3.88 -17.07
N THR A 312 -3.47 4.69 -16.25
CA THR A 312 -3.26 4.37 -14.83
C THR A 312 -4.56 4.33 -14.04
N GLN A 313 -5.50 5.25 -14.29
CA GLN A 313 -6.80 5.25 -13.61
C GLN A 313 -7.68 4.08 -14.05
N ALA A 314 -7.60 3.68 -15.32
CA ALA A 314 -8.26 2.46 -15.79
C ALA A 314 -7.71 1.20 -15.09
N ILE A 315 -6.38 1.12 -14.86
CA ILE A 315 -5.74 0.07 -14.05
C ILE A 315 -6.26 0.08 -12.61
N GLN A 316 -6.38 1.27 -12.01
CA GLN A 316 -6.91 1.42 -10.66
C GLN A 316 -8.36 0.95 -10.57
N LEU A 317 -9.25 1.37 -11.48
CA LEU A 317 -10.64 0.92 -11.50
C LEU A 317 -10.73 -0.61 -11.61
N GLY A 318 -9.98 -1.23 -12.54
CA GLY A 318 -9.94 -2.67 -12.67
C GLY A 318 -9.55 -3.38 -11.36
N ALA A 319 -8.49 -2.89 -10.71
CA ALA A 319 -8.02 -3.41 -9.43
C ALA A 319 -9.04 -3.22 -8.30
N ILE A 320 -9.57 -2.02 -8.14
CA ILE A 320 -10.54 -1.63 -7.10
C ILE A 320 -11.76 -2.56 -7.14
N PHE A 321 -12.35 -2.76 -8.33
CA PHE A 321 -13.51 -3.62 -8.48
C PHE A 321 -13.17 -5.10 -8.27
N ARG A 322 -12.01 -5.59 -8.72
CA ARG A 322 -11.58 -6.97 -8.41
C ARG A 322 -11.38 -7.20 -6.91
N ILE A 323 -10.85 -6.22 -6.17
CA ILE A 323 -10.71 -6.31 -4.71
C ILE A 323 -12.08 -6.31 -4.04
N ALA A 324 -13.01 -5.46 -4.48
CA ALA A 324 -14.39 -5.48 -3.98
C ALA A 324 -15.09 -6.82 -4.24
N LEU A 325 -14.84 -7.44 -5.40
CA LEU A 325 -15.32 -8.78 -5.70
C LEU A 325 -14.68 -9.86 -4.82
N GLN A 326 -13.39 -9.74 -4.49
CA GLN A 326 -12.70 -10.65 -3.58
C GLN A 326 -13.32 -10.61 -2.17
N VAL A 327 -13.49 -9.41 -1.61
CA VAL A 327 -13.96 -9.28 -0.21
C VAL A 327 -15.43 -9.64 -0.04
N THR A 328 -16.23 -9.62 -1.11
CA THR A 328 -17.66 -9.97 -1.06
C THR A 328 -17.97 -11.41 -1.46
N GLU A 329 -16.97 -12.18 -1.90
CA GLU A 329 -17.16 -13.54 -2.38
C GLU A 329 -17.65 -14.49 -1.27
N GLY A 330 -18.75 -15.20 -1.55
CA GLY A 330 -19.31 -16.19 -0.63
C GLY A 330 -19.92 -15.63 0.66
N VAL A 331 -20.19 -14.32 0.73
CA VAL A 331 -20.75 -13.66 1.93
C VAL A 331 -22.23 -13.36 1.71
N PRO A 332 -23.17 -14.09 2.36
CA PRO A 332 -24.61 -13.95 2.11
C PRO A 332 -25.14 -12.52 2.25
N ASP A 333 -24.74 -11.81 3.30
CA ASP A 333 -25.20 -10.44 3.58
C ASP A 333 -24.76 -9.42 2.51
N TYR A 334 -23.75 -9.77 1.70
CA TYR A 334 -23.24 -8.93 0.63
C TYR A 334 -23.63 -9.44 -0.77
N ALA A 335 -24.44 -10.50 -0.89
CA ALA A 335 -24.74 -11.14 -2.18
C ALA A 335 -25.32 -10.17 -3.23
N GLN A 336 -26.30 -9.34 -2.85
CA GLN A 336 -26.88 -8.35 -3.77
C GLN A 336 -25.88 -7.26 -4.17
N ARG A 337 -25.10 -6.75 -3.20
CA ARG A 337 -24.07 -5.73 -3.44
C ARG A 337 -22.98 -6.28 -4.36
N ARG A 338 -22.53 -7.52 -4.10
CA ARG A 338 -21.61 -8.26 -4.97
C ARG A 338 -22.12 -8.37 -6.39
N GLN A 339 -23.39 -8.72 -6.58
CA GLN A 339 -23.98 -8.84 -7.91
C GLN A 339 -23.91 -7.50 -8.65
N ALA A 340 -24.29 -6.40 -8.00
CA ALA A 340 -24.20 -5.06 -8.61
C ALA A 340 -22.75 -4.69 -8.97
N ILE A 341 -21.78 -4.99 -8.11
CA ILE A 341 -20.36 -4.77 -8.36
C ILE A 341 -19.88 -5.60 -9.55
N ALA A 342 -20.30 -6.86 -9.65
CA ALA A 342 -19.92 -7.76 -10.74
C ALA A 342 -20.50 -7.30 -12.08
N GLU A 343 -21.78 -6.92 -12.10
CA GLU A 343 -22.45 -6.36 -13.29
C GLU A 343 -21.79 -5.04 -13.73
N HIS A 344 -21.38 -4.19 -12.78
CA HIS A 344 -20.64 -2.97 -13.09
C HIS A 344 -19.26 -3.28 -13.68
N TYR A 345 -18.52 -4.20 -13.07
CA TYR A 345 -17.21 -4.63 -13.58
C TYR A 345 -17.31 -5.20 -15.00
N GLN A 346 -18.22 -6.15 -15.23
CA GLN A 346 -18.39 -6.80 -16.53
C GLN A 346 -18.75 -5.82 -17.65
N ARG A 347 -19.54 -4.79 -17.35
CA ARG A 347 -19.92 -3.75 -18.33
C ARG A 347 -18.73 -2.89 -18.77
N HIS A 348 -17.76 -2.62 -17.90
CA HIS A 348 -16.72 -1.62 -18.15
C HIS A 348 -15.31 -2.20 -18.34
N VAL A 349 -15.05 -3.44 -17.89
CA VAL A 349 -13.72 -4.04 -17.90
C VAL A 349 -13.08 -4.06 -19.29
N GLY A 350 -13.86 -4.26 -20.35
CA GLY A 350 -13.37 -4.21 -21.73
C GLY A 350 -12.82 -2.85 -22.12
N GLU A 351 -13.51 -1.77 -21.73
CA GLU A 351 -13.08 -0.40 -21.97
C GLU A 351 -11.84 -0.05 -21.15
N TRP A 352 -11.86 -0.34 -19.84
CA TRP A 352 -10.71 -0.09 -18.97
C TRP A 352 -9.47 -0.82 -19.44
N LEU A 353 -9.60 -2.07 -19.87
CA LEU A 353 -8.50 -2.84 -20.42
C LEU A 353 -7.97 -2.24 -21.72
N ASN A 354 -8.85 -1.81 -22.64
CA ASN A 354 -8.45 -1.14 -23.87
C ASN A 354 -7.70 0.19 -23.61
N ILE A 355 -8.04 0.89 -22.53
CA ILE A 355 -7.34 2.11 -22.09
C ILE A 355 -6.02 1.77 -21.39
N ALA A 356 -5.99 0.75 -20.54
CA ALA A 356 -4.79 0.27 -19.85
C ALA A 356 -3.69 -0.20 -20.82
N GLU A 357 -4.04 -0.84 -21.93
CA GLU A 357 -3.08 -1.25 -22.99
C GLU A 357 -2.38 -0.06 -23.68
N LYS A 358 -2.93 1.14 -23.53
CA LYS A 358 -2.33 2.39 -24.04
C LYS A 358 -1.41 3.04 -23.01
N TRP A 359 -1.16 2.41 -21.86
CA TRP A 359 -0.24 2.94 -20.87
C TRP A 359 1.14 3.18 -21.48
N ARG A 360 1.75 4.32 -21.16
CA ARG A 360 3.10 4.68 -21.58
C ARG A 360 3.79 5.37 -20.41
N ASN A 361 5.11 5.17 -20.32
CA ASN A 361 5.92 5.93 -19.39
C ASN A 361 6.06 7.37 -19.91
N THR A 362 5.46 8.33 -19.20
CA THR A 362 5.53 9.76 -19.56
C THR A 362 6.58 10.51 -18.74
N ASN A 363 7.39 9.79 -17.97
CA ASN A 363 8.43 10.40 -17.14
C ASN A 363 9.47 11.08 -18.03
N ARG A 364 10.05 12.15 -17.51
CA ARG A 364 11.13 12.89 -18.16
C ARG A 364 12.26 13.00 -17.15
N CYS A 365 13.39 12.35 -17.45
CA CYS A 365 14.53 12.28 -16.55
C CYS A 365 14.13 11.76 -15.16
N ASP A 366 14.34 12.55 -14.11
CA ASP A 366 14.03 12.25 -12.72
C ASP A 366 12.57 12.58 -12.33
N SER A 367 11.83 13.29 -13.18
CA SER A 367 10.47 13.75 -12.89
C SER A 367 9.41 12.69 -13.21
N GLY A 368 8.45 12.55 -12.28
CA GLY A 368 7.25 11.72 -12.47
C GLY A 368 7.41 10.24 -12.08
N TYR A 369 8.62 9.78 -11.69
CA TYR A 369 8.89 8.35 -11.45
C TYR A 369 7.94 7.69 -10.43
N PHE A 370 7.50 8.43 -9.41
CA PHE A 370 6.51 7.97 -8.44
C PHE A 370 5.22 7.45 -9.08
N GLY A 371 4.85 7.97 -10.28
CA GLY A 371 3.70 7.53 -11.06
C GLY A 371 3.75 6.06 -11.50
N LEU A 372 4.94 5.45 -11.55
CA LEU A 372 5.09 4.02 -11.85
C LEU A 372 4.49 3.15 -10.74
N ASN A 373 4.70 3.50 -9.46
CA ASN A 373 4.11 2.80 -8.32
C ASN A 373 2.57 2.81 -8.38
N ILE A 374 2.02 3.95 -8.79
CA ILE A 374 0.58 4.17 -8.94
C ILE A 374 -0.03 3.24 -10.00
N GLY A 375 0.76 2.73 -10.95
CA GLY A 375 0.35 1.70 -11.90
C GLY A 375 0.65 0.27 -11.44
N PHE A 376 1.85 -0.01 -10.94
CA PHE A 376 2.30 -1.38 -10.65
C PHE A 376 1.51 -2.03 -9.51
N MET A 377 1.25 -1.30 -8.41
CA MET A 377 0.50 -1.83 -7.27
C MET A 377 -0.94 -2.25 -7.62
N PRO A 378 -1.77 -1.41 -8.28
CA PRO A 378 -3.09 -1.85 -8.70
C PRO A 378 -3.04 -2.91 -9.79
N LEU A 379 -2.09 -2.85 -10.74
CA LEU A 379 -1.97 -3.87 -11.78
C LEU A 379 -1.70 -5.26 -11.21
N TYR A 380 -0.81 -5.36 -10.21
CA TYR A 380 -0.59 -6.60 -9.46
C TYR A 380 -1.88 -7.16 -8.88
N SER A 381 -2.67 -6.31 -8.20
CA SER A 381 -3.95 -6.73 -7.61
C SER A 381 -4.97 -7.13 -8.67
N TRP A 382 -5.02 -6.41 -9.80
CA TRP A 382 -5.92 -6.73 -10.91
C TRP A 382 -5.57 -8.10 -11.51
N ILE A 383 -4.32 -8.36 -11.89
CA ILE A 383 -3.90 -9.63 -12.51
C ILE A 383 -4.07 -10.81 -11.54
N ARG A 384 -3.63 -10.65 -10.29
CA ARG A 384 -3.70 -11.71 -9.28
C ARG A 384 -5.13 -12.15 -9.03
N LEU A 385 -6.07 -11.19 -8.99
CA LEU A 385 -7.46 -11.46 -8.69
C LEU A 385 -8.30 -11.76 -9.93
N GLU A 386 -7.89 -11.43 -11.15
CA GLU A 386 -8.67 -11.70 -12.36
C GLU A 386 -8.90 -13.21 -12.57
N THR A 387 -10.16 -13.56 -12.82
CA THR A 387 -10.66 -14.92 -13.01
C THR A 387 -10.95 -15.25 -14.47
N ASP A 388 -11.23 -14.25 -15.31
CA ASP A 388 -11.36 -14.43 -16.75
C ASP A 388 -9.97 -14.62 -17.39
N PRO A 389 -9.68 -15.79 -17.99
CA PRO A 389 -8.35 -16.08 -18.53
C PRO A 389 -7.98 -15.18 -19.72
N THR A 390 -8.96 -14.68 -20.48
CA THR A 390 -8.71 -13.79 -21.63
C THR A 390 -8.30 -12.40 -21.15
N ILE A 391 -9.02 -11.85 -20.17
CA ILE A 391 -8.69 -10.55 -19.55
C ILE A 391 -7.33 -10.66 -18.86
N LYS A 392 -7.11 -11.73 -18.09
CA LYS A 392 -5.84 -11.96 -17.40
C LYS A 392 -4.66 -12.03 -18.38
N ALA A 393 -4.78 -12.81 -19.46
CA ALA A 393 -3.72 -12.93 -20.46
C ALA A 393 -3.40 -11.58 -21.13
N ARG A 394 -4.40 -10.73 -21.38
CA ARG A 394 -4.19 -9.37 -21.91
C ARG A 394 -3.48 -8.47 -20.90
N LEU A 395 -3.90 -8.46 -19.64
CA LEU A 395 -3.22 -7.69 -18.59
C LEU A 395 -1.75 -8.11 -18.45
N GLN A 396 -1.48 -9.41 -18.42
CA GLN A 396 -0.12 -9.95 -18.30
C GLN A 396 0.77 -9.58 -19.49
N ARG A 397 0.28 -9.79 -20.71
CA ARG A 397 1.09 -9.58 -21.93
C ARG A 397 1.14 -8.11 -22.32
N LYS A 398 0.00 -7.46 -22.47
CA LYS A 398 -0.11 -6.13 -23.10
C LYS A 398 0.13 -4.98 -22.14
N VAL A 399 -0.26 -5.12 -20.88
CA VAL A 399 -0.12 -4.05 -19.88
C VAL A 399 1.16 -4.26 -19.07
N LEU A 400 1.27 -5.40 -18.37
CA LEU A 400 2.39 -5.67 -17.49
C LEU A 400 3.71 -5.84 -18.27
N ARG A 401 3.80 -6.82 -19.18
CA ARG A 401 5.04 -7.11 -19.90
C ARG A 401 5.38 -6.03 -20.93
N ASP A 402 4.50 -5.84 -21.91
CA ASP A 402 4.81 -5.03 -23.10
C ASP A 402 4.81 -3.52 -22.81
N ALA A 403 3.94 -3.02 -21.92
CA ALA A 403 3.81 -1.57 -21.68
C ALA A 403 4.56 -1.08 -20.44
N MET A 404 4.54 -1.82 -19.32
CA MET A 404 5.09 -1.33 -18.05
C MET A 404 6.47 -1.91 -17.71
N TRP A 405 6.63 -3.22 -17.74
CA TRP A 405 7.90 -3.88 -17.40
C TRP A 405 9.00 -3.55 -18.41
N ALA A 406 8.68 -3.51 -19.70
CA ALA A 406 9.62 -3.13 -20.75
C ALA A 406 10.29 -1.74 -20.49
N GLU A 407 9.57 -0.84 -19.82
CA GLU A 407 10.04 0.52 -19.49
C GLU A 407 10.89 0.59 -18.22
N VAL A 408 10.96 -0.48 -17.43
CA VAL A 408 11.63 -0.48 -16.11
C VAL A 408 12.53 -1.69 -15.86
N ALA A 409 12.72 -2.54 -16.88
CA ALA A 409 13.40 -3.83 -16.74
C ALA A 409 14.86 -3.70 -16.27
N ASP A 410 15.52 -2.60 -16.63
CA ASP A 410 16.91 -2.27 -16.27
C ASP A 410 17.01 -1.30 -15.08
N HIS A 411 15.89 -0.87 -14.50
CA HIS A 411 15.87 0.09 -13.41
C HIS A 411 16.33 -0.48 -12.06
N LYS A 412 16.65 -1.78 -11.97
CA LYS A 412 16.98 -2.50 -10.72
C LYS A 412 15.93 -2.28 -9.62
N ASN A 413 14.66 -2.13 -10.00
CA ASN A 413 13.56 -1.96 -9.06
C ASN A 413 13.03 -3.33 -8.63
N VAL A 414 13.48 -3.80 -7.46
CA VAL A 414 13.19 -5.17 -6.98
C VAL A 414 11.70 -5.41 -6.83
N PHE A 415 10.96 -4.43 -6.31
CA PHE A 415 9.51 -4.58 -6.11
C PHE A 415 8.77 -4.75 -7.44
N PHE A 416 9.10 -3.95 -8.47
CA PHE A 416 8.50 -4.10 -9.80
C PHE A 416 8.94 -5.40 -10.49
N ALA A 417 10.20 -5.80 -10.31
CA ALA A 417 10.69 -7.06 -10.85
C ALA A 417 9.97 -8.28 -10.24
N PHE A 418 9.68 -8.26 -8.93
CA PHE A 418 8.92 -9.33 -8.28
C PHE A 418 7.43 -9.29 -8.62
N ILE A 419 6.82 -8.11 -8.82
CA ILE A 419 5.48 -8.01 -9.39
C ILE A 419 5.46 -8.63 -10.79
N TYR A 420 6.42 -8.27 -11.66
CA TYR A 420 6.51 -8.84 -12.99
C TYR A 420 6.70 -10.36 -12.94
N ALA A 421 7.71 -10.85 -12.23
CA ALA A 421 8.03 -12.27 -12.15
C ALA A 421 6.88 -13.11 -11.60
N SER A 422 6.11 -12.60 -10.64
CA SER A 422 4.97 -13.33 -10.04
C SER A 422 3.73 -13.35 -10.92
N GLN A 423 3.57 -12.35 -11.79
CA GLN A 423 2.39 -12.18 -12.62
C GLN A 423 2.68 -12.41 -14.12
N ALA A 424 3.91 -12.77 -14.49
CA ALA A 424 4.30 -12.95 -15.87
C ALA A 424 3.44 -14.03 -16.57
N PRO A 425 3.16 -13.88 -17.87
CA PRO A 425 2.56 -14.95 -18.64
C PRO A 425 3.50 -16.16 -18.66
N ALA A 426 2.92 -17.38 -18.73
CA ALA A 426 3.67 -18.62 -18.54
C ALA A 426 4.80 -18.85 -19.56
N GLU A 427 4.76 -18.19 -20.71
CA GLU A 427 5.83 -18.26 -21.71
C GLU A 427 7.10 -17.44 -21.38
N ASP A 428 7.04 -16.54 -20.41
CA ASP A 428 8.16 -15.66 -20.10
C ASP A 428 9.20 -16.36 -19.20
N ALA A 429 10.48 -16.25 -19.56
CA ALA A 429 11.59 -16.75 -18.74
C ALA A 429 11.94 -15.75 -17.64
N VAL A 430 11.39 -15.94 -16.43
CA VAL A 430 11.54 -14.98 -15.31
C VAL A 430 12.71 -15.28 -14.36
N GLN A 431 13.39 -16.42 -14.50
CA GLN A 431 14.42 -16.84 -13.54
C GLN A 431 15.60 -15.86 -13.43
N SER A 432 16.03 -15.27 -14.55
CA SER A 432 17.10 -14.26 -14.55
C SER A 432 16.66 -12.95 -13.89
N VAL A 433 15.38 -12.57 -14.06
CA VAL A 433 14.78 -11.41 -13.39
C VAL A 433 14.77 -11.64 -11.88
N ILE A 434 14.31 -12.81 -11.44
CA ILE A 434 14.29 -13.22 -10.02
C ILE A 434 15.70 -13.16 -9.43
N THR A 435 16.65 -13.87 -10.04
CA THR A 435 18.02 -14.02 -9.51
C THR A 435 18.73 -12.66 -9.41
N THR A 436 18.65 -11.84 -10.47
CA THR A 436 19.30 -10.52 -10.50
C THR A 436 18.70 -9.57 -9.45
N ASN A 437 17.38 -9.58 -9.27
CA ASN A 437 16.72 -8.67 -8.34
C ASN A 437 16.77 -9.14 -6.89
N ALA A 438 16.81 -10.45 -6.63
CA ALA A 438 17.14 -10.98 -5.30
C ALA A 438 18.56 -10.57 -4.87
N ALA A 439 19.53 -10.60 -5.79
CA ALA A 439 20.88 -10.10 -5.54
C ALA A 439 20.91 -8.58 -5.28
N GLN A 440 20.05 -7.79 -5.93
CA GLN A 440 19.90 -6.37 -5.60
C GLN A 440 19.22 -6.14 -4.25
N LEU A 441 18.24 -6.97 -3.86
CA LEU A 441 17.62 -6.88 -2.54
C LEU A 441 18.60 -7.19 -1.41
N ALA A 442 19.51 -8.14 -1.61
CA ALA A 442 20.59 -8.45 -0.67
C ALA A 442 21.53 -7.27 -0.41
N ARG A 443 21.56 -6.29 -1.33
CA ARG A 443 22.32 -5.04 -1.19
C ARG A 443 21.53 -3.93 -0.49
N PHE A 444 20.25 -4.12 -0.16
CA PHE A 444 19.50 -3.11 0.58
C PHE A 444 20.25 -2.72 1.87
N PRO A 445 20.24 -1.48 2.36
CA PRO A 445 20.89 -1.10 3.61
C PRO A 445 20.38 -1.90 4.84
N ILE A 446 21.16 -1.96 5.92
CA ILE A 446 20.69 -2.55 7.19
C ILE A 446 19.85 -1.51 7.93
N ALA A 447 18.94 -1.93 8.82
CA ALA A 447 18.23 -1.00 9.70
C ALA A 447 19.20 -0.37 10.72
N PRO A 448 19.07 0.93 11.03
CA PRO A 448 18.15 1.91 10.43
C PRO A 448 18.58 2.36 9.02
N ASN A 449 17.60 2.57 8.11
CA ASN A 449 17.86 3.14 6.78
C ASN A 449 18.09 4.65 6.87
N LEU A 450 19.32 5.07 7.19
CA LEU A 450 19.70 6.47 7.41
C LEU A 450 19.83 7.24 6.09
N ALA A 451 19.38 8.49 6.07
CA ALA A 451 19.55 9.44 4.96
C ALA A 451 21.01 9.93 4.86
N THR A 452 21.95 9.00 4.66
CA THR A 452 23.38 9.29 4.52
C THR A 452 23.67 10.03 3.21
N SER A 453 24.69 10.88 3.22
CA SER A 453 25.18 11.52 1.99
C SER A 453 25.59 10.48 0.93
N ARG A 454 25.32 10.83 -0.32
CA ARG A 454 25.68 10.06 -1.52
C ARG A 454 26.31 10.99 -2.54
N ASP A 455 27.50 10.64 -3.01
CA ASP A 455 28.14 11.28 -4.15
C ASP A 455 28.67 10.18 -5.09
N LEU A 456 27.92 9.94 -6.15
CA LEU A 456 28.18 8.92 -7.16
C LEU A 456 28.71 9.54 -8.47
N ARG A 457 28.97 10.85 -8.48
CA ARG A 457 29.52 11.55 -9.65
C ARG A 457 30.92 11.00 -9.95
N GLY A 458 31.17 10.65 -11.20
CA GLY A 458 32.43 10.03 -11.64
C GLY A 458 32.55 8.53 -11.33
N ILE A 459 31.63 7.94 -10.55
CA ILE A 459 31.50 6.48 -10.38
C ILE A 459 30.63 5.91 -11.49
N TYR A 460 29.51 6.58 -11.74
CA TYR A 460 28.55 6.23 -12.76
C TYR A 460 28.66 7.18 -13.96
N PRO A 461 28.43 6.68 -15.20
CA PRO A 461 28.34 7.57 -16.36
C PRO A 461 27.14 8.50 -16.19
N GLU A 462 27.34 9.78 -16.49
CA GLU A 462 26.28 10.78 -16.51
C GLU A 462 25.45 10.65 -17.80
N SER A 463 24.15 10.91 -17.72
CA SER A 463 23.25 10.89 -18.86
C SER A 463 23.43 12.13 -19.75
N GLU A 464 23.63 11.91 -21.05
CA GLU A 464 23.66 13.00 -22.04
C GLU A 464 22.28 13.66 -22.21
N GLU A 465 21.20 12.88 -22.07
CA GLU A 465 19.81 13.36 -22.20
C GLU A 465 19.32 14.07 -20.94
N CYS A 466 19.83 13.67 -19.78
CA CYS A 466 19.40 14.14 -18.46
C CYS A 466 20.62 14.53 -17.60
N PRO A 467 21.24 15.70 -17.86
CA PRO A 467 22.40 16.16 -17.10
C PRO A 467 22.13 16.18 -15.59
N GLY A 468 23.11 15.77 -14.79
CA GLY A 468 23.04 15.63 -13.34
C GLY A 468 22.52 14.27 -12.85
N THR A 469 22.13 13.37 -13.75
CA THR A 469 21.66 12.01 -13.42
C THR A 469 22.53 10.95 -14.10
N SER A 470 22.52 9.73 -13.58
CA SER A 470 23.24 8.62 -14.21
C SER A 470 22.56 8.15 -15.49
N ALA A 471 23.35 7.76 -16.49
CA ALA A 471 22.88 7.05 -17.68
C ALA A 471 22.38 5.63 -17.40
N VAL A 472 22.69 5.05 -16.23
CA VAL A 472 22.27 3.69 -15.84
C VAL A 472 21.75 3.68 -14.41
N ALA A 473 20.86 2.73 -14.09
CA ALA A 473 20.36 2.60 -12.73
C ALA A 473 21.49 2.27 -11.73
N VAL A 474 21.56 3.01 -10.62
CA VAL A 474 22.50 2.73 -9.52
C VAL A 474 22.06 1.51 -8.73
N ASN A 475 23.01 0.81 -8.11
CA ASN A 475 22.71 -0.35 -7.26
C ASN A 475 21.93 0.06 -6.00
N VAL A 476 21.17 -0.86 -5.44
CA VAL A 476 20.23 -0.57 -4.33
C VAL A 476 20.92 0.00 -3.08
N ASP A 477 22.10 -0.47 -2.70
CA ASP A 477 22.95 0.04 -1.60
C ASP A 477 23.39 1.50 -1.81
N GLU A 478 23.53 1.91 -3.06
CA GLU A 478 24.06 3.21 -3.46
C GLU A 478 22.94 4.25 -3.65
N ARG A 479 21.68 3.82 -3.68
CA ARG A 479 20.53 4.73 -3.83
C ARG A 479 20.44 5.70 -2.65
N VAL A 480 19.89 6.87 -2.95
CA VAL A 480 19.47 7.82 -1.93
C VAL A 480 18.25 7.24 -1.20
N PRO A 481 18.32 7.04 0.13
CA PRO A 481 17.20 6.50 0.89
C PRO A 481 15.96 7.40 0.86
N ALA A 482 14.79 6.78 0.93
CA ALA A 482 13.50 7.44 0.95
C ALA A 482 12.50 6.62 1.78
N THR A 483 11.30 7.17 2.03
CA THR A 483 10.23 6.43 2.73
C THR A 483 9.87 5.13 2.00
N PHE A 484 9.95 5.15 0.67
CA PHE A 484 9.83 3.96 -0.18
C PHE A 484 10.71 4.08 -1.43
N VAL A 485 11.91 3.47 -1.43
CA VAL A 485 12.91 3.70 -2.50
C VAL A 485 12.42 3.28 -3.89
N TRP A 486 11.48 2.33 -3.99
CA TRP A 486 10.94 1.86 -5.27
C TRP A 486 10.04 2.88 -5.98
N GLU A 487 9.64 3.96 -5.28
CA GLU A 487 8.95 5.11 -5.91
C GLU A 487 9.92 6.14 -6.49
N ARG A 488 11.21 6.04 -6.18
CA ARG A 488 12.23 7.01 -6.56
C ARG A 488 12.99 6.53 -7.79
N HIS A 489 13.33 7.48 -8.64
CA HIS A 489 14.12 7.22 -9.83
C HIS A 489 15.52 6.69 -9.44
N PRO A 490 16.07 5.69 -10.16
CA PRO A 490 17.30 5.02 -9.76
C PRO A 490 18.58 5.71 -10.28
N TRP A 491 18.49 6.95 -10.76
CA TRP A 491 19.61 7.65 -11.44
C TRP A 491 20.19 8.82 -10.66
N LYS A 492 19.74 9.06 -9.41
CA LYS A 492 20.23 10.18 -8.61
C LYS A 492 21.71 9.99 -8.27
N LEU A 493 22.56 10.94 -8.67
CA LEU A 493 24.01 10.87 -8.46
C LEU A 493 24.49 11.58 -7.20
N TYR A 494 23.77 12.59 -6.71
CA TYR A 494 24.21 13.38 -5.56
C TYR A 494 23.06 13.68 -4.61
N ASP A 495 23.30 13.48 -3.32
CA ASP A 495 22.44 13.90 -2.23
C ASP A 495 23.31 14.20 -0.99
N PRO A 496 23.19 15.39 -0.37
CA PRO A 496 23.98 15.72 0.80
C PRO A 496 23.58 14.90 2.05
N GLY A 497 22.48 14.15 1.99
CA GLY A 497 21.88 13.47 3.12
C GLY A 497 21.14 14.43 4.04
N THR A 498 20.50 13.87 5.06
CA THR A 498 19.91 14.64 6.16
C THR A 498 20.39 14.02 7.47
N PRO A 499 21.14 14.77 8.30
CA PRO A 499 21.65 14.24 9.56
C PRO A 499 20.54 13.66 10.43
N ASN A 500 20.79 12.45 10.93
CA ASN A 500 19.92 11.73 11.87
C ASN A 500 18.49 11.51 11.36
N LEU A 501 18.23 11.57 10.05
CA LEU A 501 16.96 11.16 9.47
C LEU A 501 17.03 9.67 9.08
N ALA A 502 16.05 8.90 9.52
CA ALA A 502 15.89 7.50 9.13
C ALA A 502 14.51 7.24 8.51
N TYR A 503 14.46 6.22 7.65
CA TYR A 503 13.25 5.76 6.99
C TYR A 503 12.80 4.40 7.52
N ALA A 504 11.51 4.09 7.33
CA ALA A 504 10.83 2.94 7.92
C ALA A 504 11.29 1.58 7.39
N GLY A 505 11.81 1.50 6.16
CA GLY A 505 12.21 0.23 5.54
C GLY A 505 11.04 -0.61 5.01
N VAL A 506 9.86 -0.02 4.82
CA VAL A 506 8.67 -0.69 4.26
C VAL A 506 8.91 -1.21 2.84
N ASP A 507 9.75 -0.51 2.07
CA ASP A 507 10.24 -0.92 0.76
C ASP A 507 11.03 -2.23 0.78
N TYR A 508 11.88 -2.42 1.79
CA TYR A 508 12.55 -3.70 2.01
C TYR A 508 11.55 -4.78 2.43
N LEU A 509 10.73 -4.50 3.46
CA LEU A 509 9.79 -5.47 4.03
C LEU A 509 8.81 -6.00 2.96
N LEU A 510 8.21 -5.11 2.17
CA LEU A 510 7.26 -5.51 1.13
C LEU A 510 7.93 -6.32 0.02
N ALA A 511 9.11 -5.93 -0.45
CA ALA A 511 9.83 -6.67 -1.48
C ALA A 511 10.30 -8.04 -0.97
N TYR A 512 10.81 -8.11 0.26
CA TYR A 512 11.28 -9.36 0.88
C TYR A 512 10.15 -10.37 1.06
N TRP A 513 9.06 -9.98 1.72
CA TRP A 513 7.95 -10.89 1.96
C TRP A 513 7.19 -11.25 0.68
N MET A 514 7.15 -10.36 -0.32
CA MET A 514 6.67 -10.74 -1.65
C MET A 514 7.59 -11.78 -2.31
N GLY A 515 8.91 -11.61 -2.20
CA GLY A 515 9.88 -12.58 -2.72
C GLY A 515 9.73 -13.95 -2.07
N ARG A 516 9.53 -14.00 -0.75
CA ARG A 516 9.26 -15.22 0.01
C ARG A 516 7.95 -15.89 -0.43
N GLN A 517 6.85 -15.13 -0.47
CA GLN A 517 5.52 -15.63 -0.86
C GLN A 517 5.50 -16.30 -2.24
N TYR A 518 6.28 -15.80 -3.20
CA TYR A 518 6.35 -16.34 -4.55
C TYR A 518 7.52 -17.31 -4.78
N GLY A 519 8.30 -17.65 -3.73
CA GLY A 519 9.43 -18.57 -3.83
C GLY A 519 10.63 -18.02 -4.60
N PHE A 520 10.77 -16.69 -4.68
CA PHE A 520 11.92 -16.00 -5.28
C PHE A 520 13.09 -15.88 -4.31
N ILE A 521 12.79 -15.93 -3.02
CA ILE A 521 13.75 -15.85 -1.93
C ILE A 521 13.51 -17.06 -1.04
N GLU A 522 14.58 -17.80 -0.73
CA GLU A 522 14.53 -18.91 0.21
C GLU A 522 14.56 -18.42 1.66
N ASP A 523 14.16 -19.30 2.58
CA ASP A 523 14.45 -19.06 3.98
C ASP A 523 15.91 -19.39 4.26
N ASP A 524 16.73 -18.37 4.51
CA ASP A 524 18.14 -18.54 4.83
C ASP A 524 18.36 -19.20 6.21
N ALA A 525 17.32 -19.28 7.06
CA ALA A 525 17.43 -19.87 8.41
C ALA A 525 16.15 -20.65 8.82
N PRO A 526 15.79 -21.71 8.06
CA PRO A 526 14.55 -22.46 8.26
C PRO A 526 14.61 -23.20 9.61
N GLY A 527 13.66 -22.92 10.49
CA GLY A 527 13.63 -23.49 11.85
C GLY A 527 14.21 -22.60 12.94
N THR A 528 14.64 -21.37 12.60
CA THR A 528 14.98 -20.33 13.59
C THR A 528 13.86 -19.29 13.72
N CYS A 529 13.51 -18.93 14.95
CA CYS A 529 12.43 -17.97 15.20
C CYS A 529 12.60 -17.19 16.49
N LEU A 530 11.98 -16.02 16.55
CA LEU A 530 11.95 -15.17 17.73
C LEU A 530 10.91 -15.67 18.74
N ARG A 531 11.38 -15.97 19.96
CA ARG A 531 10.55 -16.45 21.07
C ARG A 531 10.88 -15.74 22.39
N TRP A 532 9.90 -15.71 23.29
CA TRP A 532 10.10 -15.25 24.65
C TRP A 532 10.89 -16.28 25.47
N ALA A 533 12.18 -16.00 25.66
CA ALA A 533 13.06 -16.76 26.56
C ALA A 533 12.86 -16.26 28.01
N PRO A 534 12.60 -17.15 28.98
CA PRO A 534 12.62 -16.79 30.40
C PRO A 534 13.99 -16.19 30.78
N LYS A 535 13.99 -15.20 31.67
CA LYS A 535 15.23 -14.58 32.18
C LYS A 535 16.04 -15.50 33.09
#